data_AF-A0A0W8JA82-F1
#
_entry.id   AF-A0A0W8JA82-F1
#
_cell.length_a   1.000
_cell.length_b   1.000
_cell.length_c   1.000
_cell.angle_alpha   90.00
_cell.angle_beta   90.00
_cell.angle_gamma   90.00
#
_symmetry.space_group_name_H-M   'P 1'
#
loop_
_entity.id
_entity.type
_entity.pdbx_description
1 polymer ?
#
loop_
_entity_poly.entity_id
_entity_poly.type
_entity_poly.pdbx_seq_one_letter_code
_entity_poly.pdbx_strand_id
1 'polypeptide(L)' 'MRDLKYKFVNYLNYKNNYEDCYPFAPSNLDRTEFLICGVGDLNESQMNAYKVANWPKPDEEVL' A
#
# COMPACT_ATOMS: atom_id res chain seq x y z
N MET A 1 16.03 -7.60 -11.66
CA MET A 1 14.87 -6.86 -11.10
C MET A 1 15.40 -6.01 -9.96
N ARG A 2 15.04 -4.72 -9.85
CA ARG A 2 15.41 -3.93 -8.67
C ARG A 2 14.68 -4.52 -7.46
N ASP A 3 15.37 -4.70 -6.35
CA ASP A 3 14.75 -5.12 -5.08
C ASP A 3 13.83 -3.99 -4.59
N LEU A 4 12.58 -4.00 -5.04
CA LEU A 4 11.57 -3.09 -4.55
C LEU A 4 11.19 -3.47 -3.13
N LYS A 5 11.26 -2.49 -2.25
CA LYS A 5 10.93 -2.64 -0.83
C LYS A 5 9.68 -1.84 -0.50
N TYR A 6 8.78 -2.42 0.27
CA TYR A 6 7.46 -1.85 0.56
C TYR A 6 7.24 -1.63 2.05
N LYS A 7 6.54 -0.55 2.38
CA LYS A 7 6.14 -0.22 3.75
C LYS A 7 4.69 0.28 3.76
N PHE A 8 3.93 -0.17 4.75
CA PHE A 8 2.62 0.40 5.05
C PHE A 8 2.79 1.64 5.91
N VAL A 9 2.06 2.69 5.55
CA VAL A 9 1.95 3.90 6.35
C VAL A 9 0.47 4.25 6.48
N ASN A 10 0.05 4.72 7.65
CA ASN A 10 -1.31 5.21 7.80
C ASN A 10 -1.48 6.58 7.10
N TYR A 11 -2.73 7.01 6.93
CA TYR A 11 -3.06 8.30 6.29
C TYR A 11 -2.33 9.49 6.92
N LEU A 12 -2.21 9.54 8.25
CA LEU A 12 -1.53 10.64 8.95
C LEU A 12 -0.03 10.69 8.58
N ASN A 13 0.64 9.55 8.56
CA ASN A 13 2.05 9.45 8.24
C ASN A 13 2.30 9.72 6.74
N TYR A 14 1.41 9.25 5.87
CA TYR A 14 1.42 9.59 4.44
C TYR A 14 1.29 11.10 4.23
N LYS A 15 0.26 11.72 4.80
CA LYS A 15 -0.03 13.15 4.66
C LYS A 15 1.11 14.04 5.18
N ASN A 16 1.69 13.70 6.33
CA ASN A 16 2.68 14.55 6.98
C ASN A 16 4.09 14.43 6.40
N ASN A 17 4.44 13.31 5.75
CA ASN A 17 5.83 13.03 5.34
C ASN A 17 6.01 12.73 3.86
N TYR A 18 4.93 12.41 3.12
CA TYR A 18 5.05 11.75 1.81
C TYR A 18 4.02 12.20 0.76
N GLU A 19 3.09 13.11 1.07
CA GLU A 19 1.98 13.52 0.19
C GLU A 19 2.47 13.99 -1.20
N ASP A 20 3.57 14.75 -1.25
CA ASP A 20 4.16 15.25 -2.50
C ASP A 20 5.04 14.21 -3.21
N CYS A 21 5.60 13.26 -2.47
CA CYS A 21 6.57 12.30 -3.00
C CYS A 21 5.90 11.13 -3.73
N TYR A 22 4.66 10.80 -3.39
CA TYR A 22 3.99 9.61 -3.91
C TYR A 22 2.47 9.79 -4.13
N PRO A 23 2.03 10.76 -4.97
CA PRO A 23 0.60 11.04 -5.21
C PRO A 23 -0.20 9.84 -5.79
N PHE A 24 0.49 8.77 -6.19
CA PHE A 24 -0.09 7.55 -6.74
C PHE A 24 0.12 6.33 -5.84
N ALA A 25 0.45 6.52 -4.55
CA ALA A 25 0.58 5.42 -3.60
C ALA A 25 -0.73 4.60 -3.54
N PRO A 26 -0.68 3.28 -3.78
CA PRO A 26 -1.84 2.43 -3.62
C PRO A 26 -2.37 2.52 -2.18
N SER A 27 -3.68 2.64 -2.01
CA SER A 27 -4.36 2.65 -0.71
C SER A 27 -5.45 1.59 -0.63
N ASN A 28 -5.80 1.19 0.59
CA ASN A 28 -6.99 0.38 0.83
C ASN A 28 -8.27 1.19 0.58
N LEU A 29 -9.41 0.51 0.54
CA LEU A 29 -10.70 1.12 0.20
C LEU A 29 -11.12 2.27 1.14
N ASP A 30 -10.80 2.18 2.43
CA ASP A 30 -11.10 3.22 3.41
C ASP A 30 -10.03 4.33 3.50
N ARG A 31 -8.95 4.22 2.71
CA ARG A 31 -7.80 5.14 2.66
C ARG A 31 -7.13 5.35 4.02
N THR A 32 -7.24 4.39 4.93
CA THR A 32 -6.57 4.45 6.24
C THR A 32 -5.10 4.05 6.13
N GLU A 33 -4.76 3.21 5.16
CA GLU A 33 -3.41 2.68 4.93
C GLU A 33 -2.96 2.84 3.47
N PHE A 34 -1.68 3.18 3.30
CA PHE A 34 -1.02 3.43 2.02
C PHE A 34 0.22 2.56 1.90
N LEU A 35 0.53 2.16 0.68
CA LEU A 35 1.71 1.38 0.35
C LEU A 35 2.77 2.26 -0.34
N ILE A 36 3.92 2.42 0.31
CA ILE A 36 5.05 3.18 -0.23
C ILE A 36 6.13 2.24 -0.73
N CYS A 37 6.56 2.44 -1.97
CA CYS A 37 7.61 1.67 -2.63
C CYS A 37 8.95 2.43 -2.56
N GLY A 38 10.01 1.78 -2.07
CA GLY A 38 11.39 2.28 -2.08
C GLY A 38 12.08 2.39 -0.71
N VAL A 39 11.35 2.38 0.40
CA VAL A 39 11.91 2.62 1.77
C VAL A 39 11.42 1.61 2.83
N GLY A 40 11.05 0.40 2.39
CA GLY A 40 10.44 -0.59 3.26
C GLY A 40 11.29 -1.80 3.61
N ASP A 41 10.68 -2.71 4.37
CA ASP A 41 11.28 -3.99 4.75
C ASP A 41 10.60 -5.18 4.07
N LEU A 42 9.38 -4.97 3.56
CA LEU A 42 8.60 -6.00 2.89
C LEU A 42 9.07 -6.17 1.45
N ASN A 43 9.16 -7.42 1.00
CA ASN A 43 9.21 -7.73 -0.43
C ASN A 43 7.80 -7.75 -1.03
N GLU A 44 7.73 -7.88 -2.36
CA GLU A 44 6.47 -7.90 -3.10
C GLU A 44 5.52 -9.03 -2.65
N SER A 45 6.06 -10.22 -2.36
CA SER A 45 5.26 -11.37 -1.92
C SER A 45 4.59 -11.14 -0.57
N GLN A 46 5.33 -10.59 0.40
CA GLN A 46 4.81 -10.26 1.74
C GLN A 46 3.77 -9.14 1.66
N MET A 47 4.01 -8.13 0.84
CA MET A 47 3.07 -7.04 0.60
C MET A 47 1.75 -7.56 -0.02
N ASN A 48 1.85 -8.41 -1.05
CA ASN A 48 0.67 -9.00 -1.69
C ASN A 48 -0.10 -9.90 -0.74
N ALA A 49 0.58 -10.71 0.07
CA ALA A 49 -0.07 -11.53 1.09
C ALA A 49 -0.83 -10.68 2.12
N TYR A 50 -0.24 -9.55 2.56
CA TYR A 50 -0.93 -8.62 3.47
C TYR A 50 -2.18 -8.01 2.82
N LYS A 51 -2.08 -7.54 1.58
CA LYS A 51 -3.23 -6.96 0.85
C LYS A 51 -4.37 -7.97 0.73
N VAL A 52 -4.07 -9.22 0.36
CA VAL A 52 -5.09 -10.26 0.22
C VAL A 52 -5.80 -10.55 1.56
N ALA A 53 -5.07 -10.49 2.67
CA ALA A 53 -5.61 -10.79 4.00
C ALA A 53 -6.38 -9.63 4.63
N ASN A 54 -5.99 -8.37 4.37
CA ASN A 54 -6.47 -7.21 5.12
C ASN A 54 -7.19 -6.16 4.27
N TRP A 55 -6.91 -6.09 2.97
CA TRP A 55 -7.62 -5.14 2.10
C TRP A 55 -8.90 -5.80 1.62
N PRO A 56 -10.06 -5.13 1.78
CA PRO A 56 -11.27 -5.68 1.24
C PRO A 56 -11.07 -5.83 -0.26
N LYS A 57 -11.34 -7.04 -0.76
CA LYS A 57 -11.35 -7.25 -2.20
C LYS A 57 -12.43 -6.33 -2.75
N PRO A 58 -12.18 -5.57 -3.83
CA PRO A 58 -13.31 -5.00 -4.56
C PRO A 58 -14.24 -6.17 -4.84
N ASP A 59 -15.52 -6.04 -4.43
CA ASP A 59 -16.53 -7.08 -4.66
C ASP A 59 -16.33 -7.58 -6.08
N GLU A 60 -15.95 -8.86 -6.23
CA GLU A 60 -15.81 -9.48 -7.55
C GLU A 60 -17.12 -9.16 -8.26
N GLU A 61 -17.02 -8.40 -9.35
CA GLU A 61 -18.16 -7.95 -10.13
C GLU A 61 -19.12 -9.13 -10.27
N VAL A 62 -20.30 -8.98 -9.67
CA VAL A 62 -21.42 -9.88 -9.87
C VAL A 62 -21.75 -9.78 -11.37
N LEU A 63 -21.12 -10.65 -12.16
CA LEU A 63 -21.40 -10.87 -13.58
C LEU A 63 -22.73 -11.61 -13.73
#